data_AF-A0A859QEV9-F1
#
_entry.id   AF-A0A859QEV9-F1
#
_cell.length_a   1.000
_cell.length_b   1.000
_cell.length_c   1.000
_cell.angle_alpha   90.00
_cell.angle_beta   90.00
_cell.angle_gamma   90.00
#
_symmetry.space_group_name_H-M   'P 1'
#
loop_
_entity.id
_entity.type
_entity.pdbx_description
1 polymer ?
#
loop_
_entity_poly.entity_id
_entity_poly.type
_entity_poly.pdbx_seq_one_letter_code
_entity_poly.pdbx_strand_id
1 'polypeptide(L)' 'METILATPANLKIICDEANPTPRLIQDPTVVHVGRVKVNSDDQCGLWICFVADNLQVGAALNALLIAKVAIANNVIGGS' A
#
# COMPACT_ATOMS: atom_id res chain seq x y z
N MET A 1 15.24 -14.96 7.51
CA MET A 1 14.17 -14.03 7.89
C MET A 1 13.66 -13.43 6.59
N GLU A 2 12.54 -13.93 6.08
CA GLU A 2 11.94 -13.40 4.85
C GLU A 2 11.30 -12.04 5.15
N THR A 3 11.58 -11.04 4.31
CA THR A 3 10.98 -9.71 4.42
C THR A 3 9.50 -9.81 4.02
N ILE A 4 8.58 -9.78 5.00
CA ILE A 4 7.12 -9.89 4.77
C ILE A 4 6.55 -8.69 4.00
N LEU A 5 7.25 -7.54 4.03
CA LEU A 5 7.08 -6.49 3.03
C LEU A 5 7.77 -6.93 1.74
N ALA A 6 7.28 -8.01 1.13
CA ALA A 6 7.51 -8.27 -0.28
C ALA A 6 7.05 -7.03 -1.05
N THR A 7 7.61 -6.74 -2.22
CA THR A 7 7.20 -5.60 -3.04
C THR A 7 6.10 -6.08 -4.01
N PRO A 8 4.80 -6.17 -3.63
CA PRO A 8 3.76 -6.37 -4.61
C PRO A 8 3.74 -5.16 -5.55
N ALA A 9 3.19 -5.34 -6.76
CA ALA A 9 3.26 -4.37 -7.85
C ALA A 9 2.84 -2.93 -7.47
N ASN A 10 2.02 -2.76 -6.42
CA ASN A 10 1.44 -1.47 -6.02
C ASN A 10 2.04 -0.91 -4.71
N LEU A 11 3.13 -1.50 -4.22
CA LEU A 11 3.80 -1.07 -2.98
C LEU A 11 5.22 -0.60 -3.29
N LYS A 12 5.58 0.60 -2.84
CA LYS A 12 6.94 1.12 -2.92
C LYS A 12 7.50 1.33 -1.53
N ILE A 13 8.51 0.54 -1.17
CA ILE A 13 9.25 0.72 0.08
C ILE A 13 10.29 1.81 -0.14
N ILE A 14 10.22 2.87 0.67
CA ILE A 14 11.25 3.90 0.74
C ILE A 14 12.18 3.51 1.90
N CYS A 15 13.36 3.00 1.55
CA CYS A 15 14.38 2.59 2.52
C CYS A 15 15.23 3.75 3.05
N ASP A 16 15.06 4.96 2.50
CA ASP A 16 15.88 6.12 2.81
C ASP A 16 15.31 6.95 3.98
N GLU A 17 16.14 7.77 4.63
CA GLU A 17 15.74 8.59 5.79
C GLU A 17 14.67 9.66 5.46
N ALA A 18 14.39 9.86 4.17
CA ALA A 18 13.34 10.74 3.69
C ALA A 18 11.95 10.09 3.92
N ASN A 19 11.25 10.58 4.95
CA ASN A 19 9.91 10.13 5.26
C ASN A 19 8.94 10.46 4.11
N PRO A 20 8.12 9.49 3.65
CA PRO A 20 7.06 9.83 2.72
C PRO A 20 6.16 10.86 3.37
N THR A 21 5.82 11.90 2.62
CA THR A 21 4.81 12.91 3.03
C THR A 21 3.84 13.09 1.88
N PRO A 22 2.57 13.44 2.15
CA PRO A 22 1.57 13.59 1.09
C PRO A 22 2.00 14.50 -0.07
N ARG A 23 2.80 15.54 0.21
CA ARG A 23 3.31 16.48 -0.78
C ARG A 23 4.36 15.89 -1.73
N LEU A 24 5.09 14.86 -1.30
CA LEU A 24 6.25 14.31 -2.02
C LEU A 24 5.93 13.02 -2.78
N ILE A 25 4.66 12.59 -2.80
CA ILE A 25 4.21 11.45 -3.59
C ILE A 25 4.33 11.82 -5.07
N GLN A 26 5.07 11.03 -5.84
CA GLN A 26 5.24 11.25 -7.29
C GLN A 26 4.32 10.34 -8.11
N ASP A 27 4.15 9.10 -7.66
CA ASP A 27 3.27 8.12 -8.30
C ASP A 27 2.00 7.96 -7.43
N PRO A 28 0.86 8.51 -7.88
CA PRO A 28 -0.41 8.42 -7.15
C PRO A 28 -1.05 7.03 -7.20
N THR A 29 -0.47 6.05 -7.90
CA THR A 29 -0.98 4.67 -7.98
C THR A 29 -0.32 3.71 -6.99
N VAL A 30 0.71 4.15 -6.28
CA VAL A 30 1.46 3.31 -5.33
C VAL A 30 1.35 3.79 -3.89
N VAL A 31 1.33 2.84 -2.97
CA VAL A 31 1.46 3.12 -1.54
C VAL A 31 2.94 3.23 -1.19
N HIS A 32 3.32 4.33 -0.55
CA HIS A 32 4.68 4.56 -0.08
C HIS A 32 4.80 4.14 1.39
N VAL A 33 5.79 3.30 1.67
CA VAL A 33 6.06 2.78 3.02
C VAL A 33 7.41 3.28 3.51
N GLY A 34 7.46 3.78 4.74
CA GLY A 34 8.70 4.18 5.40
C GLY A 34 8.68 3.91 6.90
N ARG A 35 9.77 4.27 7.58
CA ARG A 35 9.93 4.11 9.04
C ARG A 35 9.68 2.69 9.56
N VAL A 36 10.01 1.67 8.78
CA VAL A 36 9.87 0.26 9.20
C VAL A 36 10.92 -0.04 10.27
N LYS A 37 10.51 -0.11 11.53
CA LYS A 37 11.42 -0.39 12.65
C LYS A 37 10.70 -1.06 13.81
N VAL A 38 11.41 -1.91 14.55
CA VAL A 38 10.92 -2.47 15.82
C VAL A 38 10.72 -1.34 16.83
N ASN A 39 9.69 -1.45 17.66
CA ASN A 39 9.45 -0.51 18.75
C ASN A 39 10.53 -0.65 19.83
N SER A 40 11.10 0.48 20.27
CA SER A 40 12.14 0.47 21.32
C SER A 40 11.60 0.00 22.67
N ASP A 41 10.31 0.23 22.91
CA ASP A 41 9.69 -0.01 24.22
C ASP A 41 9.01 -1.38 24.31
N ASP A 42 8.84 -2.06 23.16
CA ASP A 42 8.21 -3.37 23.05
C ASP A 42 8.80 -4.13 21.85
N GLN A 43 9.51 -5.22 22.12
CA GLN A 43 10.15 -6.04 21.07
C GLN A 43 9.14 -6.77 20.16
N CYS A 44 7.87 -6.88 20.58
CA CYS A 44 6.79 -7.36 19.74
C CYS A 44 6.11 -6.24 18.93
N GLY A 45 6.43 -4.97 19.21
CA GLY A 45 5.88 -3.81 18.51
C GLY A 45 6.63 -3.46 17.23
N LEU A 46 5.88 -2.97 16.22
CA LEU A 46 6.43 -2.56 14.93
C LEU A 46 5.87 -1.18 14.53
N TRP A 47 6.77 -0.26 14.21
CA TRP A 47 6.42 1.03 13.61
C TRP A 47 6.51 0.93 12.10
N ILE A 48 5.46 1.41 11.43
CA ILE A 48 5.42 1.57 9.97
C ILE A 48 4.65 2.86 9.66
N CYS A 49 5.13 3.65 8.69
CA CYS A 49 4.46 4.81 8.17
C CYS A 49 4.00 4.55 6.73
N PHE A 50 2.74 4.85 6.44
CA PHE A 50 2.14 4.71 5.12
C PHE A 50 1.68 6.07 4.60
N VAL A 51 1.92 6.31 3.32
CA VAL A 51 1.39 7.46 2.60
C VAL A 51 0.91 7.03 1.22
N ALA A 52 -0.31 7.43 0.88
CA ALA A 52 -0.93 7.11 -0.41
C ALA A 52 -1.86 8.25 -0.85
N ASP A 53 -2.14 8.31 -2.15
CA ASP A 53 -3.26 9.09 -2.67
C ASP A 53 -4.57 8.34 -2.38
N ASN A 54 -5.43 8.91 -1.54
CA ASN A 54 -6.68 8.28 -1.15
C ASN A 54 -7.73 8.26 -2.26
N LEU A 55 -7.73 9.24 -3.16
CA LEU A 55 -8.67 9.25 -4.28
C LEU A 55 -8.28 8.18 -5.30
N GLN A 56 -6.99 8.05 -5.59
CA GLN A 56 -6.52 7.11 -6.58
C GLN A 56 -6.34 5.69 -6.03
N VAL A 57 -5.50 5.48 -5.02
CA VAL A 57 -5.28 4.14 -4.44
C VAL A 57 -6.40 3.76 -3.49
N GLY A 58 -6.74 4.65 -2.56
CA GLY A 58 -7.71 4.36 -1.49
C GLY A 58 -9.12 4.04 -2.01
N ALA A 59 -9.53 4.72 -3.07
CA ALA A 59 -10.86 4.59 -3.66
C ALA A 59 -10.84 3.97 -5.07
N ALA A 60 -10.39 4.72 -6.07
CA ALA A 60 -10.65 4.39 -7.48
C ALA A 60 -10.02 3.07 -7.93
N LEU A 61 -8.73 2.85 -7.62
CA LEU A 61 -8.00 1.65 -8.03
C LEU A 61 -8.57 0.42 -7.32
N ASN A 62 -8.79 0.49 -6.01
CA ASN A 62 -9.37 -0.61 -5.25
C ASN A 62 -10.78 -0.97 -5.74
N ALA A 63 -11.64 0.02 -6.00
CA ALA A 63 -12.97 -0.20 -6.55
C ALA A 63 -12.92 -0.90 -7.92
N LEU A 64 -12.03 -0.45 -8.81
CA LEU A 64 -11.83 -1.06 -10.12
C LEU A 64 -11.33 -2.50 -10.02
N LEU A 65 -10.35 -2.77 -9.14
CA LEU A 65 -9.80 -4.11 -8.95
C LEU A 65 -10.86 -5.07 -8.37
N ILE A 66 -11.65 -4.62 -7.40
CA ILE A 66 -12.78 -5.39 -6.86
C ILE A 66 -13.78 -5.71 -7.98
N ALA A 67 -14.16 -4.73 -8.79
CA ALA A 67 -15.09 -4.94 -9.90
C ALA A 67 -14.55 -5.95 -10.92
N LYS A 68 -13.25 -5.86 -11.28
CA LYS A 68 -12.60 -6.83 -12.18
C LYS A 68 -12.65 -8.25 -11.63
N VAL A 69 -12.34 -8.42 -10.35
CA VAL A 69 -12.41 -9.73 -9.69
C VAL A 69 -13.86 -10.23 -9.63
N ALA A 70 -14.83 -9.36 -9.32
CA ALA A 70 -16.24 -9.73 -9.26
C ALA A 70 -16.78 -10.17 -10.63
N ILE A 71 -16.42 -9.49 -11.72
CA ILE A 71 -16.78 -9.88 -13.09
C ILE A 71 -16.12 -11.22 -13.45
N ALA A 72 -14.82 -11.38 -13.19
CA ALA A 72 -14.10 -12.62 -13.50
C ALA A 72 -14.67 -13.85 -12.76
N ASN A 73 -15.31 -13.63 -11.62
CA ASN A 73 -15.97 -14.67 -10.82
C ASN A 73 -17.49 -14.71 -11.01
N ASN A 74 -18.05 -14.01 -12.02
CA ASN A 74 -19.48 -13.94 -12.32
C ASN A 74 -20.36 -13.49 -11.12
N VAL A 75 -19.80 -12.76 -10.16
CA VAL A 75 -20.54 -12.20 -9.02
C VAL A 75 -21.44 -11.05 -9.48
N ILE A 76 -20.98 -10.29 -10.49
CA ILE A 76 -21.73 -9.21 -11.14
C ILE A 76 -21.52 -9.29 -12.65
N GLY A 77 -22.53 -8.89 -13.43
CA GLY A 77 -22.47 -8.90 -14.89
C GLY A 77 -22.67 -10.28 -15.55
N GLY A 78 -23.12 -11.27 -14.79
CA GLY A 78 -23.54 -12.57 -15.32
C GLY A 78 -24.89 -12.50 -16.03
N SER A 79 -24.89 -12.95 -17.27
CA SER A 79 -26.04 -13.47 -18.03
C SER A 79 -26.16 -14.98 -17.84
#